data_AF-A0A3P6BKT6-F1
#
_entry.id   AF-A0A3P6BKT6-F1
#
_cell.length_a   1.000
_cell.length_b   1.000
_cell.length_c   1.000
_cell.angle_alpha   90.00
_cell.angle_beta   90.00
_cell.angle_gamma   90.00
#
_symmetry.space_group_name_H-M   'P 1'
#
loop_
_entity.id
_entity.type
_entity.pdbx_description
1 polymer ?
#
loop_
_entity_poly.entity_id
_entity_poly.type
_entity_poly.pdbx_seq_one_letter_code
_entity_poly.pdbx_strand_id
1 'polypeptide(L)'
;MEANNNNFQTVFKKLDQLSAPAPAFRQLCSVPELKTAPVGFALPLMMLKKKLLDAAVVRLVVSAPAGCGKTTLVRHLCHDQDIKRKFQHIFYSVVSSTPNFRKIVQRLLEHNGHQAPTLI
;
A
#
# COMPACT_ATOMS: atom_id res chain seq x y z
N MET A 1 -43.59 15.98 11.16
CA MET A 1 -43.14 14.89 10.27
C MET A 1 -41.70 14.61 10.64
N GLU A 2 -41.51 13.79 11.68
CA GLU A 2 -40.23 13.61 12.38
C GLU A 2 -40.04 12.13 12.63
N ALA A 3 -39.33 11.46 11.72
CA ALA A 3 -38.95 10.06 11.85
C ALA A 3 -37.86 9.74 10.81
N ASN A 4 -36.58 9.98 11.13
CA ASN A 4 -35.47 9.10 10.69
C ASN A 4 -34.08 9.41 11.30
N ASN A 5 -33.97 10.18 12.39
CA ASN A 5 -32.64 10.56 12.94
C ASN A 5 -32.05 9.52 13.92
N ASN A 6 -32.85 8.57 14.40
CA ASN A 6 -32.43 7.69 15.48
C ASN A 6 -31.51 6.54 15.01
N ASN A 7 -31.71 6.03 13.79
CA ASN A 7 -30.95 4.88 13.32
C ASN A 7 -29.50 5.23 12.95
N PHE A 8 -29.28 6.43 12.38
CA PHE A 8 -27.95 6.94 12.03
C PHE A 8 -27.07 7.16 13.26
N GLN A 9 -27.60 7.79 14.29
CA GLN A 9 -26.86 8.03 15.53
C GLN A 9 -26.48 6.71 16.24
N THR A 10 -27.35 5.69 16.14
CA THR A 10 -27.07 4.35 16.68
C THR A 10 -25.97 3.61 15.91
N VAL A 11 -25.87 3.74 14.58
CA VAL A 11 -24.77 3.12 13.82
C VAL A 11 -23.43 3.81 14.06
N PHE A 12 -23.39 5.14 14.20
CA PHE A 12 -22.15 5.85 14.54
C PHE A 12 -21.66 5.48 15.95
N LYS A 13 -22.57 5.44 16.95
CA LYS A 13 -22.23 4.98 18.30
C LYS A 13 -21.72 3.54 18.35
N LYS A 14 -22.17 2.66 17.45
CA LYS A 14 -21.64 1.28 17.34
C LYS A 14 -20.26 1.25 16.67
N LEU A 15 -19.96 2.15 15.74
CA LEU A 15 -18.64 2.27 15.12
C LEU A 15 -17.57 2.75 16.11
N ASP A 16 -17.91 3.71 16.98
CA ASP A 16 -17.00 4.21 18.01
C ASP A 16 -16.66 3.14 19.06
N GLN A 17 -17.62 2.27 19.39
CA GLN A 17 -17.43 1.16 20.33
C GLN A 17 -16.59 0.00 19.76
N LEU A 18 -16.31 -0.02 18.45
CA LEU A 18 -15.41 -0.99 17.81
C LEU A 18 -13.96 -0.49 17.76
N SER A 19 -13.69 0.72 18.24
CA SER A 19 -12.33 1.23 18.43
C SER A 19 -11.71 0.64 19.70
N ALA A 20 -11.39 -0.66 19.66
CA ALA A 20 -10.27 -1.14 20.46
C ALA A 20 -9.02 -0.32 20.03
N PRO A 21 -8.11 0.03 20.96
CA PRO A 21 -6.87 0.71 20.60
C PRO A 21 -6.04 -0.26 19.73
N ALA A 22 -6.22 -0.15 18.41
CA ALA A 22 -5.35 -0.82 17.47
C ALA A 22 -3.95 -0.23 17.68
N PRO A 23 -2.91 -1.05 17.84
CA PRO A 23 -1.56 -0.55 18.07
C PRO A 23 -1.21 0.39 16.91
N ALA A 24 -0.73 1.58 17.25
CA ALA A 24 -0.38 2.64 16.32
C ALA A 24 0.42 2.08 15.13
N PHE A 25 -0.19 2.04 13.96
CA PHE A 25 0.43 1.52 12.74
C PHE A 25 1.52 2.49 12.28
N ARG A 26 2.76 2.28 12.72
CA ARG A 26 3.94 2.98 12.19
C ARG A 26 4.35 2.51 10.78
N GLN A 27 3.56 1.65 10.11
CA GLN A 27 3.91 1.00 8.84
C GLN A 27 2.75 0.96 7.82
N LEU A 28 1.95 2.03 7.72
CA LEU A 28 0.74 2.05 6.87
C LEU A 28 1.00 1.77 5.38
N CYS A 29 2.16 2.20 4.86
CA CYS A 29 2.56 2.03 3.46
C CYS A 29 3.92 1.34 3.32
N SER A 30 4.37 0.59 4.33
CA SER A 30 5.66 -0.12 4.26
C SER A 30 5.59 -1.34 3.33
N VAL A 31 6.69 -1.62 2.65
CA VAL A 31 6.82 -2.83 1.81
C VAL A 31 6.80 -4.06 2.74
N PRO A 32 5.88 -5.02 2.56
CA PRO A 32 5.85 -6.21 3.39
C PRO A 32 7.18 -6.99 3.30
N GLU A 33 7.66 -7.49 4.43
CA GLU A 33 8.85 -8.33 4.48
C GLU A 33 8.62 -9.67 3.76
N LEU A 34 9.71 -10.21 3.20
CA LEU A 34 9.70 -11.52 2.58
C LEU A 34 10.17 -12.56 3.62
N LYS A 35 9.26 -13.47 4.00
CA LYS A 35 9.56 -14.54 4.97
C LYS A 35 10.59 -15.55 4.48
N THR A 36 10.83 -15.62 3.17
CA THR A 36 11.74 -16.57 2.54
C THR A 36 12.33 -15.93 1.30
N ALA A 37 13.62 -16.20 1.03
CA ALA A 37 14.28 -15.75 -0.18
C ALA A 37 13.61 -16.39 -1.41
N PRO A 38 13.00 -15.60 -2.33
CA PRO A 38 12.37 -16.14 -3.52
C PRO A 38 13.42 -16.74 -4.46
N VAL A 39 13.21 -18.00 -4.87
CA VAL A 39 14.06 -18.66 -5.88
C VAL A 39 13.51 -18.41 -7.29
N GLY A 40 14.37 -18.50 -8.31
CA GLY A 40 13.95 -18.41 -9.72
C GLY A 40 13.62 -17.01 -10.24
N PHE A 41 13.82 -15.96 -9.44
CA PHE A 41 13.54 -14.57 -9.85
C PHE A 41 14.75 -13.77 -10.32
N ALA A 42 15.94 -14.36 -10.40
CA ALA A 42 17.17 -13.63 -10.76
C ALA A 42 17.04 -12.85 -12.09
N LEU A 43 16.64 -13.52 -13.17
CA LEU A 43 16.48 -12.90 -14.49
C LEU A 43 15.34 -11.86 -14.52
N PRO A 44 14.12 -12.17 -14.03
CA PRO A 44 13.04 -11.17 -13.92
C PRO A 44 13.41 -9.93 -13.08
N LEU A 45 14.12 -10.11 -11.96
CA LEU A 45 14.56 -9.01 -11.10
C LEU A 45 15.57 -8.11 -11.81
N MET A 46 16.57 -8.71 -12.48
CA MET A 46 17.56 -7.96 -13.24
C MET A 46 16.89 -7.11 -14.32
N MET A 47 15.96 -7.68 -15.08
CA MET A 47 15.23 -6.96 -16.12
C MET A 47 14.36 -5.84 -15.54
N LEU A 48 13.64 -6.11 -14.45
CA LEU A 48 12.74 -5.14 -13.83
C LEU A 48 13.52 -3.98 -13.20
N LYS A 49 14.64 -4.28 -12.54
CA LYS A 49 15.58 -3.30 -11.99
C LYS A 49 16.17 -2.41 -13.07
N LYS A 50 16.67 -2.99 -14.17
CA LYS A 50 17.20 -2.22 -15.30
C LYS A 50 16.16 -1.26 -15.87
N LYS A 51 14.91 -1.72 -16.06
CA LYS A 51 13.80 -0.89 -16.55
C LYS A 51 13.42 0.21 -15.56
N LEU A 52 13.39 -0.08 -14.26
CA LEU A 52 13.00 0.90 -13.24
C LEU A 52 14.06 2.00 -13.04
N LEU A 53 15.33 1.69 -13.28
CA LEU A 53 16.44 2.65 -13.14
C LEU A 53 16.69 3.49 -14.40
N ASP A 54 15.98 3.20 -15.50
CA ASP A 54 16.00 4.01 -16.70
C ASP A 54 15.30 5.34 -16.45
N ALA A 55 16.00 6.46 -16.65
CA ALA A 55 15.48 7.80 -16.40
C ALA A 55 14.28 8.19 -17.29
N ALA A 56 14.11 7.53 -18.44
CA ALA A 56 12.95 7.75 -19.30
C ALA A 56 11.66 7.08 -18.77
N VAL A 57 11.79 6.15 -17.81
CA VAL A 57 10.66 5.39 -17.27
C VAL A 57 10.04 6.10 -16.07
N VAL A 58 8.84 6.65 -16.26
CA VAL A 58 8.01 7.23 -15.18
C VAL A 58 7.03 6.23 -14.57
N ARG A 59 6.74 5.12 -15.26
CA ARG A 59 5.80 4.09 -14.82
C ARG A 59 6.20 2.72 -15.38
N LEU A 60 6.15 1.71 -14.53
CA LEU A 60 6.39 0.32 -14.89
C LEU A 60 5.20 -0.55 -14.49
N VAL A 61 4.71 -1.37 -15.41
CA VAL A 61 3.59 -2.29 -15.17
C VAL A 61 4.11 -3.73 -15.26
N VAL A 62 3.78 -4.55 -14.27
CA VAL A 62 4.10 -5.99 -14.25
C VAL A 62 2.79 -6.76 -14.43
N SER A 63 2.63 -7.38 -15.59
CA SER A 63 1.44 -8.18 -15.95
C SER A 63 1.81 -9.64 -16.21
N ALA A 64 0.92 -10.54 -15.79
CA ALA A 64 1.02 -12.01 -15.89
C ALA A 64 -0.29 -12.63 -15.35
N PRO A 65 -0.59 -13.90 -15.64
CA PRO A 65 -1.71 -14.62 -15.03
C PRO A 65 -1.69 -14.63 -13.49
N ALA A 66 -2.82 -15.02 -12.90
CA ALA A 66 -2.93 -15.23 -11.45
C ALA A 66 -1.91 -16.29 -10.99
N GLY A 67 -1.36 -16.13 -9.78
CA GLY A 67 -0.41 -17.10 -9.21
C GLY A 67 1.04 -17.00 -9.72
N CYS A 68 1.35 -16.28 -10.80
CA CYS A 68 2.72 -16.17 -11.35
C CYS A 68 3.73 -15.38 -10.47
N GLY A 69 3.39 -15.04 -9.22
CA GLY A 69 4.35 -14.42 -8.29
C GLY A 69 4.66 -12.94 -8.52
N LYS A 70 3.90 -12.22 -9.36
CA LYS A 70 4.11 -10.78 -9.66
C LYS A 70 4.33 -9.92 -8.42
N THR A 71 3.44 -10.05 -7.44
CA THR A 71 3.49 -9.26 -6.20
C THR A 71 4.74 -9.61 -5.39
N THR A 72 5.14 -10.88 -5.38
CA THR A 72 6.37 -11.34 -4.72
C THR A 72 7.61 -10.78 -5.41
N LEU A 73 7.64 -10.79 -6.75
CA LEU A 73 8.71 -10.23 -7.56
C LEU A 73 8.90 -8.73 -7.29
N VAL A 74 7.82 -7.95 -7.31
CA VAL A 74 7.84 -6.51 -7.04
C VAL A 74 8.26 -6.22 -5.60
N ARG A 75 7.75 -6.96 -4.61
CA ARG A 75 8.21 -6.83 -3.21
C ARG A 75 9.69 -7.10 -3.08
N HIS A 76 10.22 -8.11 -3.76
CA HIS A 76 11.65 -8.40 -3.73
C HIS A 76 12.46 -7.27 -4.36
N LEU A 77 12.01 -6.70 -5.47
CA LEU A 77 12.65 -5.53 -6.07
C LEU A 77 12.67 -4.33 -5.11
N CYS A 78 11.59 -4.06 -4.39
CA CYS A 78 11.55 -2.99 -3.39
C CYS A 78 12.54 -3.18 -2.22
N HIS A 79 12.97 -4.41 -1.97
CA HIS A 79 13.98 -4.72 -0.96
C HIS A 79 15.42 -4.71 -1.48
N ASP A 80 15.62 -4.61 -2.80
CA ASP A 80 16.92 -4.53 -3.45
C ASP A 80 17.70 -3.28 -3.01
N GLN A 81 18.99 -3.46 -2.73
CA GLN A 81 19.84 -2.41 -2.18
C GLN A 81 20.04 -1.24 -3.14
N ASP A 82 20.15 -1.48 -4.44
CA ASP A 82 20.34 -0.39 -5.40
C ASP A 82 19.04 0.38 -5.62
N ILE A 83 17.89 -0.30 -5.52
CA ILE A 83 16.58 0.36 -5.53
C ILE A 83 16.44 1.26 -4.29
N LYS A 84 16.77 0.75 -3.10
CA LYS A 84 16.76 1.55 -1.85
C LYS A 84 17.74 2.72 -1.88
N ARG A 85 18.91 2.57 -2.53
CA ARG A 85 19.88 3.67 -2.73
C ARG A 85 19.35 4.73 -3.67
N LYS A 86 18.64 4.34 -4.73
CA LYS A 86 18.10 5.28 -5.74
C LYS A 86 16.87 6.03 -5.23
N PHE A 87 15.95 5.33 -4.55
CA PHE A 87 14.69 5.89 -4.07
C PHE A 87 14.73 6.05 -2.56
N GLN A 88 14.79 7.31 -2.09
CA GLN A 88 14.83 7.64 -0.66
C GLN A 88 13.56 7.14 0.09
N HIS A 89 12.43 7.12 -0.59
CA HIS A 89 11.15 6.68 -0.05
C HIS A 89 10.48 5.68 -0.98
N ILE A 90 10.03 4.55 -0.42
CA ILE A 90 9.29 3.50 -1.14
C ILE A 90 7.98 3.25 -0.39
N PHE A 91 6.86 3.51 -1.06
CA PHE A 91 5.53 3.28 -0.52
C PHE A 91 4.86 2.09 -1.23
N TYR A 92 4.21 1.24 -0.45
CA TYR A 92 3.50 0.06 -0.92
C TYR A 92 2.02 0.14 -0.53
N SER A 93 1.14 0.00 -1.52
CA SER A 93 -0.31 -0.01 -1.31
C SER A 93 -0.96 -1.13 -2.11
N VAL A 94 -1.94 -1.78 -1.51
CA VAL A 94 -2.75 -2.84 -2.15
C VAL A 94 -4.07 -2.22 -2.58
N VAL A 95 -4.40 -2.38 -3.86
CA VAL A 95 -5.68 -1.95 -4.44
C VAL A 95 -6.52 -3.20 -4.71
N SER A 96 -7.72 -3.25 -4.14
CA SER A 96 -8.70 -4.33 -4.35
C SER A 96 -9.69 -3.98 -5.47
N SER A 97 -10.56 -4.93 -5.80
CA SER A 97 -11.68 -4.74 -6.75
C SER A 97 -12.64 -3.62 -6.33
N THR A 98 -12.77 -3.35 -5.04
CA THR A 98 -13.55 -2.26 -4.46
C THR A 98 -12.63 -1.23 -3.79
N PRO A 99 -11.92 -0.40 -4.58
CA PRO A 99 -10.91 0.49 -4.04
C PRO A 99 -11.54 1.62 -3.21
N ASN A 100 -11.06 1.79 -1.97
CA ASN A 100 -11.33 3.00 -1.19
C ASN A 100 -10.16 3.97 -1.37
N PHE A 101 -10.24 4.80 -2.41
CA PHE A 101 -9.18 5.76 -2.73
C PHE A 101 -8.94 6.78 -1.61
N ARG A 102 -9.99 7.23 -0.93
CA ARG A 102 -9.87 8.14 0.23
C ARG A 102 -8.94 7.54 1.29
N LYS A 103 -9.17 6.28 1.65
CA LYS A 103 -8.35 5.58 2.65
C LYS A 103 -6.91 5.36 2.19
N ILE A 104 -6.69 5.10 0.89
CA ILE A 104 -5.34 4.94 0.33
C ILE A 104 -4.56 6.26 0.41
N VAL A 105 -5.16 7.37 -0.02
CA VAL A 105 -4.53 8.70 0.05
C VAL A 105 -4.26 9.11 1.50
N GLN A 106 -5.22 8.91 2.39
CA GLN A 106 -5.08 9.17 3.82
C GLN A 106 -3.87 8.42 4.42
N ARG A 107 -3.75 7.12 4.17
CA ARG A 107 -2.61 6.32 4.65
C ARG A 107 -1.28 6.80 4.11
N LEU A 108 -1.24 7.27 2.87
CA LEU A 108 -0.03 7.81 2.26
C LEU A 108 0.39 9.11 2.94
N LEU A 109 -0.56 10.01 3.22
CA LEU A 109 -0.32 11.27 3.93
C LEU A 109 0.15 11.03 5.38
N GLU A 110 -0.56 10.18 6.12
CA GLU A 110 -0.21 9.80 7.49
C GLU A 110 1.20 9.18 7.58
N HIS A 111 1.55 8.32 6.61
CA HIS A 111 2.87 7.70 6.56
C HIS A 111 4.01 8.71 6.26
N ASN A 112 3.69 9.85 5.64
CA ASN A 112 4.63 10.97 5.43
C ASN A 112 4.61 11.98 6.59
N GLY A 113 3.90 11.70 7.69
CA GLY A 113 3.80 12.59 8.85
C GLY A 113 2.82 13.75 8.67
N HIS A 114 2.01 13.74 7.62
CA HIS A 114 0.95 14.72 7.43
C HIS A 114 -0.32 14.28 8.16
N GLN A 115 -1.04 15.25 8.72
CA GLN A 115 -2.38 14.99 9.24
C GLN A 115 -3.30 14.62 8.07
N ALA A 116 -4.02 13.51 8.21
CA ALA A 116 -5.03 13.12 7.23
C ALA A 116 -6.06 14.25 7.05
N PRO A 117 -6.50 14.55 5.82
CA PRO A 117 -7.52 15.58 5.60
C PRO A 117 -8.81 15.18 6.32
N THR A 118 -9.11 15.88 7.42
CA THR A 118 -10.44 15.86 8.04
C THR A 118 -11.34 16.74 7.17
N LEU A 119 -11.80 16.20 6.05
CA LEU A 119 -12.89 16.86 5.31
C LEU A 119 -14.18 16.58 6.05
N ILE A 120 -14.70 17.68 6.64
CA ILE A 120 -16.04 17.83 7.20
C ILE A 120 -17.07 17.68 6.08
#